data_AF-A0A369JP66-F1
#
_entry.id   AF-A0A369JP66-F1
#
_cell.length_a   1.000
_cell.length_b   1.000
_cell.length_c   1.000
_cell.angle_alpha   90.00
_cell.angle_beta   90.00
_cell.angle_gamma   90.00
#
_symmetry.space_group_name_H-M   'P 1'
#
loop_
_entity.id
_entity.type
_entity.pdbx_description
1 polymer ?
#
loop_
_entity_poly.entity_id
_entity_poly.type
_entity_poly.pdbx_seq_one_letter_code
_entity_poly.pdbx_strand_id
1 'polypeptide(L)'
;MSDLITKFNALPRHPQVPNTQVPNAWVFTIRHVPIPPAADLVMVVNPHTHEAHCEGPFDLTSYGTVNDEEYCAVVAHALVRLFAEGMGRGNETATSQVSGAPWSWGTTDETLARGVERVLKAIGIREELLEVGVIPAEGEVRSVVDGLWEDLFGTIKRSVE
;
A
#
# COMPACT_ATOMS: atom_id res chain seq x y z
N MET A 1 -1.58 -18.05 -0.56
CA MET A 1 -1.91 -17.02 -1.59
C MET A 1 -3.38 -17.07 -1.98
N SER A 2 -3.93 -18.22 -2.37
CA SER A 2 -5.36 -18.35 -2.72
C SER A 2 -6.32 -17.82 -1.64
N ASP A 3 -6.13 -18.16 -0.37
CA ASP A 3 -6.96 -17.66 0.74
C ASP A 3 -6.94 -16.12 0.88
N LEU A 4 -5.79 -15.49 0.64
CA LEU A 4 -5.63 -14.05 0.74
C LEU A 4 -6.36 -13.31 -0.40
N ILE A 5 -6.23 -13.84 -1.62
CA ILE A 5 -6.93 -13.32 -2.80
C ILE A 5 -8.44 -13.46 -2.60
N THR A 6 -8.91 -14.61 -2.10
CA THR A 6 -10.33 -14.82 -1.77
C THR A 6 -10.82 -13.81 -0.74
N LYS A 7 -10.06 -13.58 0.34
CA LYS A 7 -10.40 -12.57 1.36
C LYS A 7 -10.48 -11.17 0.78
N PHE A 8 -9.46 -10.76 0.02
CA PHE A 8 -9.42 -9.43 -0.60
C PHE A 8 -10.59 -9.22 -1.57
N ASN A 9 -10.87 -10.20 -2.44
CA ASN A 9 -12.00 -10.15 -3.36
C ASN A 9 -13.37 -10.14 -2.65
N ALA A 10 -13.44 -10.66 -1.42
CA ALA A 10 -14.66 -10.66 -0.61
C ALA A 10 -14.87 -9.37 0.19
N LEU A 11 -13.87 -8.48 0.25
CA LEU A 11 -14.00 -7.23 1.00
C LEU A 11 -15.12 -6.35 0.42
N PRO A 12 -15.96 -5.74 1.28
CA PRO A 12 -16.91 -4.74 0.83
C PRO A 12 -16.17 -3.53 0.28
N ARG A 13 -16.77 -2.84 -0.70
CA ARG A 13 -16.15 -1.69 -1.35
C ARG A 13 -17.13 -0.52 -1.31
N HIS A 14 -16.71 0.56 -0.67
CA HIS A 14 -17.50 1.77 -0.52
C HIS A 14 -16.69 2.99 -0.94
N PRO A 15 -17.28 4.03 -1.55
CA PRO A 15 -16.57 5.26 -1.90
C PRO A 15 -15.97 6.01 -0.72
N GLN A 16 -16.47 5.75 0.49
CA GLN A 16 -16.04 6.35 1.74
C GLN A 16 -15.51 5.28 2.70
N VAL A 17 -14.55 5.65 3.55
CA VAL A 17 -14.08 4.77 4.62
C VAL A 17 -15.26 4.53 5.60
N PRO A 18 -15.53 3.28 6.03
CA PRO A 18 -16.66 2.97 6.88
C PRO A 18 -16.77 3.88 8.11
N ASN A 19 -17.97 4.37 8.41
CA ASN A 19 -18.26 5.29 9.53
C ASN A 19 -17.57 6.66 9.45
N THR A 20 -17.05 7.04 8.29
CA THR A 20 -16.48 8.36 8.04
C THR A 20 -17.12 9.01 6.81
N GLN A 21 -16.88 10.30 6.60
CA GLN A 21 -17.20 10.99 5.34
C GLN A 21 -15.98 11.07 4.41
N VAL A 22 -14.90 10.37 4.75
CA VAL A 22 -13.60 10.52 4.09
C VAL A 22 -13.53 9.60 2.87
N PRO A 23 -13.00 10.07 1.72
CA PRO A 23 -12.81 9.22 0.56
C PRO A 23 -11.99 7.96 0.87
N ASN A 24 -12.44 6.82 0.36
CA ASN A 24 -11.71 5.54 0.41
C ASN A 24 -10.70 5.48 -0.75
N ALA A 25 -9.84 6.49 -0.83
CA ALA A 25 -8.84 6.68 -1.86
C ALA A 25 -7.44 6.51 -1.26
N TRP A 26 -6.66 5.60 -1.81
CA TRP A 26 -5.36 5.21 -1.24
C TRP A 26 -4.22 5.49 -2.20
N VAL A 27 -3.06 5.79 -1.64
CA VAL A 27 -1.81 5.96 -2.38
C VAL A 27 -0.81 4.97 -1.84
N PHE A 28 -0.13 4.24 -2.71
CA PHE A 28 0.97 3.40 -2.30
C PHE A 28 2.30 3.85 -2.89
N THR A 29 3.34 3.67 -2.10
CA THR A 29 4.72 4.02 -2.45
C THR A 29 5.68 3.02 -1.85
N ILE A 30 6.87 2.94 -2.43
CA ILE A 30 7.95 2.07 -1.97
C ILE A 30 8.98 2.96 -1.29
N ARG A 31 9.31 2.63 -0.04
CA ARG A 31 10.22 3.42 0.79
C ARG A 31 11.38 2.58 1.27
N HIS A 32 12.59 3.03 0.96
CA HIS A 32 13.81 2.38 1.40
C HIS A 32 14.20 2.84 2.80
N VAL A 33 14.50 1.90 3.69
CA VAL A 33 15.03 2.09 5.04
C VAL A 33 16.53 1.77 5.01
N PRO A 34 17.42 2.79 4.98
CA PRO A 34 18.88 2.59 4.91
C PRO A 34 19.50 2.32 6.30
N ILE A 35 18.78 1.63 7.18
CA ILE A 35 19.24 1.27 8.54
C ILE A 35 19.49 -0.23 8.55
N PRO A 36 20.70 -0.72 8.86
CA PRO A 36 20.99 -2.15 8.87
C PRO A 36 20.09 -2.97 9.83
N PRO A 37 19.49 -4.09 9.36
CA PRO A 37 19.51 -4.56 7.98
C PRO A 37 18.62 -3.68 7.08
N ALA A 38 19.21 -3.15 5.99
CA ALA A 38 18.50 -2.29 5.06
C ALA A 38 17.38 -3.07 4.37
N ALA A 39 16.24 -2.40 4.16
CA ALA A 39 15.05 -3.03 3.61
C ALA A 39 14.13 -2.01 2.96
N ASP A 40 13.20 -2.50 2.15
CA ASP A 40 12.13 -1.73 1.54
C ASP A 40 10.80 -1.99 2.24
N LEU A 41 9.97 -0.95 2.32
CA LEU A 41 8.60 -0.99 2.83
C LEU A 41 7.63 -0.59 1.73
N VAL A 42 6.54 -1.35 1.58
CA VAL A 42 5.39 -0.94 0.80
C VAL A 42 4.47 -0.15 1.73
N MET A 43 4.44 1.16 1.57
CA MET A 43 3.64 2.08 2.37
C MET A 43 2.35 2.42 1.63
N VAL A 44 1.21 2.31 2.30
CA VAL A 44 -0.13 2.65 1.80
C VAL A 44 -0.71 3.74 2.68
N VAL A 45 -1.20 4.82 2.06
CA VAL A 45 -1.64 6.05 2.74
C VAL A 45 -3.02 6.45 2.24
N ASN A 46 -3.91 6.82 3.14
CA ASN A 46 -5.09 7.59 2.77
C ASN A 46 -4.78 9.08 3.03
N PRO A 47 -4.61 9.89 1.96
CA PRO A 47 -4.15 11.28 2.11
C PRO A 47 -5.18 12.16 2.81
N HIS A 48 -6.44 11.74 2.92
CA HIS A 48 -7.49 12.53 3.57
C HIS A 48 -7.64 12.19 5.07
N THR A 49 -7.36 10.96 5.48
CA THR A 49 -7.33 10.58 6.92
C THR A 49 -5.94 10.75 7.54
N HIS A 50 -4.90 10.89 6.71
CA HIS A 50 -3.50 10.83 7.13
C HIS A 50 -3.10 9.49 7.76
N GLU A 51 -3.89 8.44 7.53
CA GLU A 51 -3.55 7.09 7.97
C GLU A 51 -2.54 6.47 7.02
N ALA A 52 -1.52 5.83 7.59
CA ALA A 52 -0.48 5.14 6.86
C ALA A 52 -0.28 3.73 7.43
N HIS A 53 -0.12 2.77 6.53
CA HIS A 53 0.16 1.38 6.83
C HIS A 53 1.35 0.92 6.01
N CYS A 54 2.13 -0.01 6.54
CA CYS A 54 3.31 -0.53 5.86
C CYS A 54 3.30 -2.05 5.89
N GLU A 55 3.75 -2.66 4.80
CA GLU A 55 4.13 -4.07 4.75
C GLU A 55 5.62 -4.15 4.43
N GLY A 56 6.30 -5.12 5.04
CA GLY A 56 7.73 -5.36 4.93
C GLY A 56 8.28 -5.94 6.23
N PRO A 57 9.62 -6.03 6.38
CA PRO A 57 10.64 -5.60 5.43
C PRO A 57 10.72 -6.48 4.17
N PHE A 58 11.06 -5.88 3.04
CA PHE A 58 11.37 -6.57 1.78
C PHE A 58 12.79 -6.27 1.31
N ASP A 59 13.37 -7.15 0.52
CA ASP A 59 14.56 -6.86 -0.29
C ASP A 59 14.11 -6.80 -1.76
N LEU A 60 13.52 -5.68 -2.17
CA LEU A 60 12.97 -5.55 -3.52
C LEU A 60 14.07 -5.52 -4.57
N THR A 61 15.28 -5.08 -4.19
CA THR A 61 16.44 -5.05 -5.08
C THR A 61 16.87 -6.44 -5.53
N SER A 62 16.67 -7.47 -4.70
CA SER A 62 16.90 -8.87 -5.07
C SER A 62 15.94 -9.41 -6.13
N TYR A 63 14.78 -8.76 -6.33
CA TYR A 63 13.79 -9.13 -7.35
C TYR A 63 13.89 -8.26 -8.63
N GLY A 64 14.92 -7.41 -8.72
CA GLY A 64 15.19 -6.55 -9.87
C GLY A 64 14.67 -5.13 -9.69
N THR A 65 13.99 -4.63 -10.72
CA THR A 65 13.50 -3.26 -10.87
C THR A 65 11.99 -3.23 -11.01
N VAL A 66 11.40 -2.03 -11.01
CA VAL A 66 9.95 -1.83 -11.22
C VAL A 66 9.42 -2.38 -12.57
N ASN A 67 10.30 -2.71 -13.52
CA ASN A 67 9.91 -3.36 -14.78
C ASN A 67 9.79 -4.89 -14.67
N ASP A 68 10.39 -5.48 -13.64
CA ASP A 68 10.45 -6.92 -13.46
C ASP A 68 9.15 -7.43 -12.82
N GLU A 69 8.65 -8.56 -13.36
CA GLU A 69 7.37 -9.13 -12.93
C GLU A 69 7.41 -9.60 -11.47
N GLU A 70 8.55 -10.16 -11.03
CA GLU A 70 8.74 -10.61 -9.65
C GLU A 70 8.70 -9.44 -8.66
N TYR A 71 9.33 -8.32 -8.98
CA TYR A 71 9.26 -7.09 -8.19
C TYR A 71 7.81 -6.64 -8.02
N CYS A 72 7.07 -6.53 -9.14
CA CYS A 72 5.67 -6.12 -9.14
C CYS A 72 4.80 -7.12 -8.38
N ALA A 73 5.13 -8.42 -8.42
CA ALA A 73 4.40 -9.46 -7.72
C ALA A 73 4.56 -9.38 -6.20
N VAL A 74 5.76 -9.06 -5.71
CA VAL A 74 5.98 -8.81 -4.28
C VAL A 74 5.13 -7.62 -3.82
N VAL A 75 5.15 -6.51 -4.58
CA VAL A 75 4.37 -5.31 -4.25
C VAL A 75 2.86 -5.58 -4.30
N ALA A 76 2.37 -6.22 -5.37
CA ALA A 76 0.95 -6.56 -5.51
C ALA A 76 0.47 -7.46 -4.35
N HIS A 77 1.28 -8.45 -3.97
CA HIS A 77 0.96 -9.33 -2.85
C HIS A 77 0.95 -8.57 -1.51
N ALA A 78 1.90 -7.67 -1.28
CA ALA A 78 1.94 -6.82 -0.09
C ALA A 78 0.67 -5.95 0.02
N LEU A 79 0.26 -5.33 -1.09
CA LEU A 79 -0.97 -4.54 -1.15
C LEU A 79 -2.22 -5.37 -0.83
N VAL A 80 -2.38 -6.52 -1.50
CA VAL A 80 -3.51 -7.43 -1.27
C VAL A 80 -3.55 -7.86 0.20
N ARG A 81 -2.39 -8.13 0.80
CA ARG A 81 -2.30 -8.50 2.22
C ARG A 81 -2.75 -7.39 3.15
N LEU A 82 -2.25 -6.18 2.97
CA LEU A 82 -2.57 -5.04 3.83
C LEU A 82 -4.09 -4.86 3.96
N PHE A 83 -4.80 -4.86 2.85
CA PHE A 83 -6.26 -4.74 2.86
C PHE A 83 -6.97 -6.00 3.37
N ALA A 84 -6.55 -7.19 2.94
CA ALA A 84 -7.19 -8.45 3.36
C ALA A 84 -7.08 -8.73 4.86
N GLU A 85 -6.02 -8.23 5.50
CA GLU A 85 -5.77 -8.41 6.93
C GLU A 85 -6.20 -7.20 7.78
N GLY A 86 -6.83 -6.19 7.15
CA GLY A 86 -7.42 -5.04 7.84
C GLY A 86 -6.40 -4.02 8.35
N MET A 87 -5.23 -3.95 7.72
CA MET A 87 -4.23 -2.89 7.90
C MET A 87 -3.73 -2.66 9.35
N GLY A 88 -3.90 -3.59 10.30
CA GLY A 88 -3.74 -3.22 11.71
C GLY A 88 -3.58 -4.33 12.73
N ARG A 89 -2.81 -5.40 12.46
CA ARG A 89 -2.47 -6.38 13.52
C ARG A 89 -1.29 -5.98 14.43
N GLY A 90 -0.75 -4.77 14.30
CA GLY A 90 0.45 -4.33 15.03
C GLY A 90 0.24 -3.49 16.29
N ASN A 91 -0.93 -2.88 16.51
CA ASN A 91 -1.21 -2.07 17.70
C ASN A 91 -2.65 -2.27 18.17
N GLU A 92 -2.82 -2.76 19.41
CA GLU A 92 -4.13 -2.93 20.08
C GLU A 92 -4.91 -1.61 20.27
N THR A 93 -4.36 -0.47 19.84
CA THR A 93 -4.95 0.88 19.95
C THR A 93 -5.40 1.48 18.62
N ALA A 94 -5.17 0.82 17.47
CA ALA A 94 -5.61 1.33 16.17
C ALA A 94 -7.10 1.00 15.95
N THR A 95 -7.98 1.95 16.25
CA THR A 95 -9.43 1.86 16.05
C THR A 95 -9.88 1.87 14.59
N SER A 96 -8.95 1.97 13.63
CA SER A 96 -9.27 2.04 12.22
C SER A 96 -9.13 0.68 11.56
N GLN A 97 -10.15 -0.16 11.76
CA GLN A 97 -10.34 -1.29 10.85
C GLN A 97 -10.78 -0.70 9.51
N VAL A 98 -9.83 -0.56 8.58
CA VAL A 98 -10.15 -0.41 7.16
C VAL A 98 -10.76 -1.75 6.72
N SER A 99 -12.06 -1.90 6.97
CA SER A 99 -12.80 -3.16 6.81
C SER A 99 -13.33 -3.30 5.39
N GLY A 100 -12.58 -2.84 4.39
CA GLY A 100 -13.03 -2.77 3.00
C GLY A 100 -11.91 -2.62 1.99
N ALA A 101 -12.21 -2.99 0.75
CA ALA A 101 -11.32 -2.78 -0.39
C ALA A 101 -11.25 -1.30 -0.76
N PRO A 102 -10.15 -0.82 -1.38
CA PRO A 102 -10.04 0.56 -1.79
C PRO A 102 -11.11 0.91 -2.83
N TRP A 103 -11.67 2.12 -2.73
CA TRP A 103 -12.49 2.65 -3.83
C TRP A 103 -11.62 3.07 -4.99
N SER A 104 -10.51 3.76 -4.71
CA SER A 104 -9.46 4.00 -5.68
C SER A 104 -8.11 3.81 -5.02
N TRP A 105 -7.13 3.44 -5.82
CA TRP A 105 -5.75 3.39 -5.38
C TRP A 105 -4.79 3.69 -6.51
N GLY A 106 -3.61 4.17 -6.16
CA GLY A 106 -2.61 4.53 -7.16
C GLY A 106 -1.24 4.77 -6.57
N THR A 107 -0.30 5.07 -7.46
CA THR A 107 1.08 5.39 -7.12
C THR A 107 1.58 6.52 -8.02
N THR A 108 2.71 7.14 -7.68
CA THR A 108 3.34 8.17 -8.52
C THR A 108 4.21 7.58 -9.63
N ASP A 109 4.47 6.27 -9.60
CA ASP A 109 5.27 5.57 -10.61
C ASP A 109 4.35 4.83 -11.61
N GLU A 110 4.28 5.36 -12.84
CA GLU A 110 3.47 4.77 -13.92
C GLU A 110 3.88 3.34 -14.29
N THR A 111 5.18 3.03 -14.20
CA THR A 111 5.70 1.70 -14.50
C THR A 111 5.24 0.71 -13.45
N LEU A 112 5.38 1.09 -12.18
CA LEU A 112 4.91 0.30 -11.05
C LEU A 112 3.39 0.09 -11.09
N ALA A 113 2.62 1.13 -11.40
CA ALA A 113 1.17 1.04 -11.53
C ALA A 113 0.76 -0.05 -12.54
N ARG A 114 1.32 0.00 -13.75
CA ARG A 114 1.04 -0.98 -14.82
C ARG A 114 1.52 -2.38 -14.48
N GLY A 115 2.68 -2.50 -13.84
CA GLY A 115 3.25 -3.78 -13.41
C GLY A 115 2.36 -4.46 -12.36
N VAL A 116 1.96 -3.71 -11.34
CA VAL A 116 1.04 -4.18 -10.29
C VAL A 116 -0.31 -4.56 -10.87
N GLU A 117 -0.92 -3.72 -11.72
CA GLU A 117 -2.20 -4.03 -12.38
C GLU A 117 -2.15 -5.37 -13.15
N ARG A 118 -1.07 -5.60 -13.92
CA ARG A 118 -0.88 -6.86 -14.66
C ARG A 118 -0.84 -8.06 -13.72
N VAL A 119 -0.12 -7.95 -12.60
CA VAL A 119 -0.05 -9.03 -11.62
C VAL A 119 -1.40 -9.25 -10.93
N LEU A 120 -2.08 -8.19 -10.50
CA LEU A 120 -3.40 -8.30 -9.87
C LEU A 120 -4.40 -9.03 -10.78
N LYS A 121 -4.34 -8.73 -12.09
CA LYS A 121 -5.14 -9.44 -13.10
C LYS A 121 -4.75 -10.91 -13.20
N ALA A 122 -3.46 -11.22 -13.26
CA ALA A 122 -2.96 -12.59 -13.38
C ALA A 122 -3.33 -13.47 -12.17
N ILE A 123 -3.37 -12.90 -10.96
CA ILE A 123 -3.72 -13.63 -9.74
C ILE A 123 -5.25 -13.68 -9.48
N GLY A 124 -6.08 -13.12 -10.36
CA GLY A 124 -7.54 -13.23 -10.31
C GLY A 124 -8.21 -12.26 -9.34
N ILE A 125 -7.66 -11.05 -9.17
CA ILE A 125 -8.35 -9.97 -8.47
C ILE A 125 -9.54 -9.50 -9.31
N ARG A 126 -10.66 -9.18 -8.65
CA ARG A 126 -11.90 -8.73 -9.32
C ARG A 126 -11.68 -7.42 -10.10
N GLU A 127 -12.40 -7.28 -11.22
CA GLU A 127 -12.15 -6.27 -12.25
C GLU A 127 -12.08 -4.84 -11.71
N GLU A 128 -12.96 -4.51 -10.77
CA GLU A 128 -13.10 -3.16 -10.24
C GLU A 128 -11.96 -2.71 -9.30
N LEU A 129 -11.04 -3.62 -8.94
CA LEU A 129 -9.85 -3.36 -8.15
C LEU A 129 -8.55 -3.44 -8.98
N LEU A 130 -8.65 -3.79 -10.26
CA LEU A 130 -7.47 -3.91 -11.12
C LEU A 130 -6.88 -2.55 -11.49
N GLU A 131 -7.72 -1.53 -11.60
CA GLU A 131 -7.29 -0.18 -12.01
C GLU A 131 -6.38 0.44 -10.95
N VAL A 132 -5.09 0.56 -11.28
CA VAL A 132 -4.10 1.25 -10.46
C VAL A 132 -3.81 2.62 -11.08
N GLY A 133 -4.29 3.67 -10.42
CA GLY A 133 -4.14 5.04 -10.90
C GLY A 133 -2.69 5.55 -10.83
N VAL A 134 -2.36 6.50 -11.70
CA VAL A 134 -1.13 7.29 -11.61
C VAL A 134 -1.46 8.63 -10.98
N ILE A 135 -0.87 8.89 -9.82
CA ILE A 135 -1.08 10.12 -9.07
C ILE A 135 -0.03 11.13 -9.54
N PRO A 136 -0.39 12.41 -9.75
CA PRO A 136 0.56 13.44 -10.12
C PRO A 136 1.77 13.45 -9.18
N ALA A 137 2.96 13.57 -9.77
CA ALA A 137 4.22 13.62 -9.03
C ALA A 137 4.36 14.88 -8.15
N GLU A 138 3.49 15.88 -8.31
CA GLU A 138 3.47 17.11 -7.53
C GLU A 138 2.06 17.36 -7.00
N GLY A 139 1.96 17.92 -5.79
CA GLY A 139 0.69 18.30 -5.18
C GLY A 139 0.55 17.93 -3.71
N GLU A 140 -0.59 18.28 -3.14
CA GLU A 140 -0.94 18.09 -1.73
C GLU A 140 -0.82 16.62 -1.29
N VAL A 141 -1.32 15.69 -2.11
CA VAL A 141 -1.25 14.25 -1.85
C VAL A 141 0.19 13.78 -1.62
N ARG A 142 1.13 14.24 -2.45
CA ARG A 142 2.55 13.88 -2.29
C ARG A 142 3.11 14.45 -0.99
N SER A 143 2.82 15.72 -0.68
CA SER A 143 3.29 16.34 0.56
C SER A 143 2.83 15.58 1.80
N VAL A 144 1.59 15.07 1.79
CA VAL A 144 1.08 14.23 2.89
C VAL A 144 1.82 12.90 2.97
N VAL A 145 2.02 12.22 1.84
CA VAL A 145 2.70 10.92 1.79
C VAL A 145 4.19 11.04 2.18
N ASP A 146 4.86 12.10 1.77
CA ASP A 146 6.26 12.39 2.13
C ASP A 146 6.36 12.75 3.62
N GLY A 147 5.47 13.61 4.14
CA GLY A 147 5.46 13.97 5.57
C GLY A 147 5.21 12.78 6.50
N LEU A 148 4.23 11.92 6.18
CA LEU A 148 3.98 10.70 6.96
C LEU A 148 5.16 9.72 6.92
N TRP A 149 5.89 9.68 5.80
CA TRP A 149 7.10 8.88 5.71
C TRP A 149 8.22 9.44 6.60
N GLU A 150 8.42 10.75 6.62
CA GLU A 150 9.43 11.38 7.48
C GLU A 150 9.16 11.10 8.97
N ASP A 151 7.90 11.19 9.40
CA ASP A 151 7.48 10.88 10.77
C ASP A 151 7.71 9.40 11.13
N LEU A 152 7.32 8.49 10.23
CA LEU A 152 7.54 7.05 10.40
C LEU A 152 9.02 6.72 10.44
N PHE A 153 9.80 7.20 9.48
CA PHE A 153 11.23 6.95 9.40
C PHE A 153 11.98 7.53 10.60
N GLY A 154 11.60 8.72 11.07
CA GLY A 154 12.13 9.30 12.30
C GLY A 154 11.84 8.42 13.52
N THR A 155 10.68 7.77 13.58
CA THR A 155 10.32 6.81 14.64
C THR A 155 11.16 5.53 14.55
N ILE A 156 11.30 4.95 13.37
CA ILE A 156 12.16 3.77 13.13
C ILE A 156 13.58 4.09 13.58
N LYS A 157 14.13 5.24 13.16
CA LYS A 157 15.48 5.66 13.52
C LYS A 157 15.69 5.76 15.04
N ARG A 158 14.75 6.36 15.76
CA ARG A 158 14.83 6.46 17.23
C ARG A 158 14.71 5.11 17.94
N SER A 159 14.08 4.12 17.33
CA SER A 159 13.90 2.80 17.94
C SER A 159 15.14 1.90 17.87
N VAL A 160 16.11 2.27 17.03
CA VAL A 160 17.37 1.52 16.83
C VAL A 160 18.59 2.23 17.44
N GLU A 161 18.40 3.42 18.01
CA GLU A 161 19.40 4.17 18.80
C GLU A 161 19.35 3.74 20.27
#